data_AF-A0A3A9DRJ3-F1
#
_entry.id   AF-A0A3A9DRJ3-F1
#
_cell.length_a   1.000
_cell.length_b   1.000
_cell.length_c   1.000
_cell.angle_alpha   90.00
_cell.angle_beta   90.00
_cell.angle_gamma   90.00
#
_symmetry.space_group_name_H-M   'P 1'
#
loop_
_entity.id
_entity.type
_entity.pdbx_description
1 polymer ?
#
loop_
_entity_poly.entity_id
_entity_poly.type
_entity_poly.pdbx_seq_one_letter_code
_entity_poly.pdbx_strand_id
1 'polypeptide(L)'
;IQGFCRDEQQNLGKGRIAGTIDYDELVAGNGIVLLQERAELYDIEAALGDTVEVDYETESGQIQTKTYTVMGIVDDYSYSGFSKCFTLPEQLMNEATGIDCTGTISVITDMEKFDIVEAALNQLIDGNSDLVMETIKESITYYSGLQQLSFGVLLIVAVIVVCFSLINLVNTTITNFLSRRQEIGMLQAVGLSKKQLIKMLCYEG
;
A
#
# COMPACT_ATOMS: atom_id res chain seq x y z
N ILE A 1 -2.12 -15.37 15.89
CA ILE A 1 -2.98 -14.29 16.46
C ILE A 1 -2.06 -13.11 16.73
N GLN A 2 -2.53 -11.88 16.55
CA GLN A 2 -1.75 -10.68 16.90
C GLN A 2 -2.63 -9.79 17.75
N GLY A 3 -2.18 -9.52 18.96
CA GLY A 3 -2.83 -8.60 19.87
C GLY A 3 -2.49 -7.15 19.53
N PHE A 4 -2.94 -6.25 20.39
CA PHE A 4 -2.61 -4.83 20.33
C PHE A 4 -2.25 -4.33 21.73
N CYS A 5 -1.36 -3.35 21.80
CA CYS A 5 -1.03 -2.68 23.06
C CYS A 5 -1.96 -1.46 23.29
N ARG A 6 -1.87 -0.83 24.47
CA ARG A 6 -2.71 0.34 24.81
C ARG A 6 -2.58 1.49 23.82
N ASP A 7 -1.37 1.76 23.36
CA ASP A 7 -1.09 2.87 22.44
C ASP A 7 -1.68 2.63 21.05
N GLU A 8 -1.90 1.37 20.69
CA GLU A 8 -2.51 0.96 19.42
C GLU A 8 -4.04 0.95 19.45
N GLN A 9 -4.68 1.04 20.63
CA GLN A 9 -6.14 1.06 20.77
C GLN A 9 -6.81 2.10 19.85
N GLN A 10 -6.20 3.27 19.73
CA GLN A 10 -6.73 4.36 18.88
C GLN A 10 -6.87 3.96 17.41
N ASN A 11 -6.08 2.99 16.93
CA ASN A 11 -6.15 2.50 15.55
C ASN A 11 -7.46 1.75 15.27
N LEU A 12 -8.04 1.12 16.29
CA LEU A 12 -9.34 0.44 16.22
C LEU A 12 -10.51 1.43 16.24
N GLY A 13 -10.29 2.66 16.72
CA GLY A 13 -11.34 3.66 16.90
C GLY A 13 -11.97 4.15 15.60
N LYS A 14 -11.20 4.23 14.50
CA LYS A 14 -11.67 4.79 13.23
C LYS A 14 -12.74 3.92 12.55
N GLY A 15 -12.64 2.61 12.71
CA GLY A 15 -13.52 1.63 12.08
C GLY A 15 -14.57 1.04 13.02
N ARG A 16 -14.69 1.51 14.26
CA ARG A 16 -15.60 0.91 15.24
C ARG A 16 -17.06 0.97 14.76
N ILE A 17 -17.68 -0.20 14.62
CA ILE A 17 -19.10 -0.34 14.31
C ILE A 17 -19.91 -0.43 15.61
N ALA A 18 -19.51 -1.32 16.52
CA ALA A 18 -20.30 -1.65 17.70
C ALA A 18 -19.44 -2.19 18.86
N GLY A 19 -20.03 -2.23 20.06
CA GLY A 19 -19.35 -2.76 21.26
C GLY A 19 -18.22 -1.84 21.74
N THR A 20 -17.32 -2.33 22.59
CA THR A 20 -16.17 -1.59 23.13
C THR A 20 -14.86 -2.01 22.46
N ILE A 21 -13.93 -1.06 22.40
CA ILE A 21 -12.54 -1.31 22.01
C ILE A 21 -11.58 -0.88 23.13
N ASP A 22 -12.12 -0.53 24.30
CA ASP A 22 -11.32 -0.07 25.43
C ASP A 22 -10.48 -1.20 25.99
N TYR A 23 -9.17 -0.97 26.09
CA TYR A 23 -8.22 -2.00 26.48
C TYR A 23 -8.52 -2.56 27.87
N ASP A 24 -8.88 -1.70 28.84
CA ASP A 24 -9.16 -2.14 30.21
C ASP A 24 -10.48 -2.91 30.29
N GLU A 25 -11.52 -2.46 29.58
CA GLU A 25 -12.78 -3.19 29.51
C GLU A 25 -12.61 -4.55 28.84
N LEU A 26 -11.81 -4.64 27.78
CA LEU A 26 -11.50 -5.90 27.10
C LEU A 26 -10.70 -6.84 27.99
N VAL A 27 -9.67 -6.37 28.69
CA VAL A 27 -8.93 -7.22 29.64
C VAL A 27 -9.84 -7.71 30.77
N ALA A 28 -10.64 -6.82 31.37
CA ALA A 28 -11.53 -7.19 32.47
C ALA A 28 -12.63 -8.18 32.05
N GLY A 29 -13.09 -8.11 30.80
CA GLY A 29 -14.15 -8.95 30.26
C GLY A 29 -13.69 -10.20 29.51
N ASN A 30 -12.38 -10.49 29.43
CA ASN A 30 -11.82 -11.47 28.49
C ASN A 30 -12.35 -11.22 27.06
N GLY A 31 -12.29 -9.96 26.64
CA GLY A 31 -12.87 -9.45 25.42
C GLY A 31 -11.94 -9.53 24.23
N ILE A 32 -12.51 -9.86 23.07
CA ILE A 32 -11.88 -9.68 21.76
C ILE A 32 -12.66 -8.66 20.94
N VAL A 33 -11.98 -8.10 19.94
CA VAL A 33 -12.56 -7.24 18.92
C VAL A 33 -12.58 -7.99 17.60
N LEU A 34 -13.78 -8.22 17.06
CA LEU A 34 -13.99 -8.82 15.75
C LEU A 34 -13.64 -7.82 14.64
N LEU A 35 -12.97 -8.30 13.59
CA LEU A 35 -12.66 -7.55 12.38
C LEU A 35 -13.63 -7.99 11.29
N GLN A 36 -14.71 -7.23 11.09
CA GLN A 36 -15.90 -7.69 10.36
C GLN A 36 -15.60 -8.05 8.90
N GLU A 37 -14.97 -7.15 8.13
CA GLU A 37 -14.60 -7.40 6.73
C GLU A 37 -13.81 -8.71 6.57
N ARG A 38 -12.93 -9.02 7.53
CA ARG A 38 -12.11 -10.23 7.50
C ARG A 38 -12.90 -11.47 7.94
N ALA A 39 -13.73 -11.35 8.96
CA ALA A 39 -14.59 -12.44 9.42
C ALA A 39 -15.54 -12.90 8.30
N GLU A 40 -16.13 -11.96 7.56
CA GLU A 40 -17.02 -12.23 6.42
C GLU A 40 -16.30 -12.99 5.29
N LEU A 41 -15.02 -12.69 5.02
CA LEU A 41 -14.22 -13.42 4.01
C LEU A 41 -13.99 -14.91 4.35
N TYR A 42 -14.15 -15.31 5.61
CA TYR A 42 -14.02 -16.69 6.06
C TYR A 42 -15.35 -17.32 6.49
N ASP A 43 -16.48 -16.71 6.12
CA ASP A 43 -17.82 -17.15 6.51
C ASP A 43 -17.98 -17.27 8.04
N ILE A 44 -17.26 -16.44 8.81
CA ILE A 44 -17.39 -16.37 10.27
C ILE A 44 -18.47 -15.36 10.62
N GLU A 45 -19.64 -15.86 11.02
CA GLU A 45 -20.70 -15.06 11.60
C GLU A 45 -20.54 -15.02 13.13
N ALA A 46 -20.17 -13.87 13.67
CA ALA A 46 -20.09 -13.63 15.10
C ALA A 46 -20.70 -12.26 15.45
N ALA A 47 -21.51 -12.23 16.50
CA ALA A 47 -22.18 -11.05 17.02
C ALA A 47 -21.57 -10.62 18.37
N LEU A 48 -21.91 -9.41 18.80
CA LEU A 48 -21.55 -8.96 20.15
C LEU A 48 -22.13 -9.88 21.22
N GLY A 49 -21.29 -10.27 22.17
CA GLY A 49 -21.63 -11.18 23.25
C GLY A 49 -21.40 -12.66 22.91
N ASP A 50 -21.12 -13.00 21.65
CA ASP A 50 -20.76 -14.38 21.30
C ASP A 50 -19.40 -14.75 21.91
N THR A 51 -19.21 -16.03 22.16
CA THR A 51 -17.96 -16.56 22.71
C THR A 51 -17.12 -17.22 21.64
N VAL A 52 -15.81 -16.97 21.67
CA VAL A 52 -14.82 -17.58 20.78
C VAL A 52 -13.81 -18.36 21.62
N GLU A 53 -13.60 -19.61 21.24
CA GLU A 53 -12.55 -20.45 21.81
C GLU A 53 -11.28 -20.32 20.98
N VAL A 54 -10.15 -20.19 21.66
CA VAL A 54 -8.84 -20.00 21.05
C VAL A 54 -7.85 -20.93 21.72
N ASP A 55 -7.20 -21.75 20.91
CA ASP A 55 -6.14 -22.65 21.36
C ASP A 55 -4.78 -21.95 21.33
N TYR A 56 -4.08 -22.00 22.46
CA TYR A 56 -2.73 -21.50 22.64
C TYR A 56 -1.79 -22.65 22.94
N GLU A 57 -0.61 -22.63 22.34
CA GLU A 57 0.51 -23.44 22.79
C GLU A 57 1.27 -22.68 23.88
N THR A 58 1.37 -23.27 25.06
CA THR A 58 2.08 -22.70 26.21
C THR A 58 3.59 -22.89 26.09
N GLU A 59 4.38 -22.22 26.93
CA GLU A 59 5.83 -22.42 27.03
C GLU A 59 6.24 -23.91 27.16
N SER A 60 5.41 -24.71 27.83
CA SER A 60 5.64 -26.14 28.03
C SER A 60 5.31 -27.03 26.82
N GLY A 61 4.82 -26.45 25.72
CA GLY A 61 4.32 -27.17 24.54
C GLY A 61 2.93 -27.78 24.71
N GLN A 62 2.23 -27.47 25.79
CA GLN A 62 0.85 -27.92 26.01
C GLN A 62 -0.15 -26.98 25.35
N ILE A 63 -1.19 -27.54 24.73
CA ILE A 63 -2.33 -26.78 24.20
C ILE A 63 -3.29 -26.43 25.35
N GLN A 64 -3.59 -25.14 25.48
CA GLN A 64 -4.61 -24.60 26.38
C GLN A 64 -5.64 -23.81 25.57
N THR A 65 -6.91 -24.18 25.73
CA THR A 65 -8.04 -23.43 25.17
C THR A 65 -8.46 -22.31 26.13
N LYS A 66 -8.59 -21.09 25.61
CA LYS A 66 -9.20 -19.95 26.32
C LYS A 66 -10.47 -19.53 25.62
N THR A 67 -11.47 -19.14 26.41
CA THR A 67 -12.74 -18.60 25.90
C THR A 67 -12.73 -17.09 26.08
N TYR A 68 -13.03 -16.38 25.00
CA TYR A 68 -13.18 -14.92 24.97
C TYR A 68 -14.57 -14.53 24.53
N THR A 69 -14.98 -13.31 24.87
CA THR A 69 -16.26 -12.74 24.45
C THR A 69 -16.03 -11.69 23.36
N VAL A 70 -16.83 -11.71 22.29
CA VAL A 70 -16.84 -10.65 21.28
C VAL A 70 -17.42 -9.40 21.92
N MET A 71 -16.57 -8.47 22.30
CA MET A 71 -16.96 -7.25 23.01
C MET A 71 -16.94 -6.02 22.12
N GLY A 72 -16.24 -6.08 20.98
CA GLY A 72 -16.19 -5.01 19.98
C GLY A 72 -16.26 -5.57 18.56
N ILE A 73 -16.77 -4.76 17.64
CA ILE A 73 -16.76 -5.03 16.20
C ILE A 73 -16.22 -3.79 15.48
N VAL A 74 -15.22 -4.00 14.64
CA VAL A 74 -14.55 -2.97 13.85
C VAL A 74 -14.59 -3.36 12.38
N ASP A 75 -14.93 -2.41 11.52
CA ASP A 75 -14.76 -2.46 10.07
C ASP A 75 -13.46 -1.81 9.63
N ASP A 76 -13.05 -2.06 8.38
CA ASP A 76 -12.00 -1.30 7.70
C ASP A 76 -10.71 -1.14 8.55
N TYR A 77 -10.29 -2.22 9.20
CA TYR A 77 -9.02 -2.26 9.90
C TYR A 77 -7.90 -2.54 8.90
N SER A 78 -7.32 -1.46 8.39
CA SER A 78 -6.10 -1.47 7.57
C SER A 78 -4.96 -2.15 8.34
N TYR A 79 -4.73 -3.43 8.06
CA TYR A 79 -3.62 -4.21 8.61
C TYR A 79 -2.73 -4.76 7.50
N SER A 80 -1.41 -4.62 7.68
CA SER A 80 -0.40 -5.27 6.86
C SER A 80 0.09 -6.54 7.57
N GLY A 81 -0.12 -7.71 6.98
CA GLY A 81 0.37 -8.98 7.51
C GLY A 81 -0.56 -10.16 7.24
N PHE A 82 -0.57 -11.13 8.15
CA PHE A 82 -1.43 -12.30 8.06
C PHE A 82 -2.91 -11.94 8.21
N SER A 83 -3.75 -12.62 7.45
CA SER A 83 -5.21 -12.48 7.57
C SER A 83 -5.65 -12.89 8.98
N LYS A 84 -6.36 -12.00 9.68
CA LYS A 84 -6.92 -12.26 11.02
C LYS A 84 -8.36 -11.76 11.10
N CYS A 85 -9.21 -12.53 11.78
CA CYS A 85 -10.63 -12.21 11.93
C CYS A 85 -10.95 -11.49 13.24
N PHE A 86 -9.99 -11.44 14.17
CA PHE A 86 -10.11 -10.74 15.44
C PHE A 86 -8.77 -10.24 15.95
N THR A 87 -8.82 -9.34 16.93
CA THR A 87 -7.68 -8.86 17.73
C THR A 87 -8.08 -8.80 19.21
N LEU A 88 -7.09 -8.77 20.10
CA LEU A 88 -7.29 -8.75 21.55
C LEU A 88 -6.14 -8.02 22.25
N PRO A 89 -6.32 -7.55 23.50
CA PRO A 89 -5.24 -7.02 24.31
C PRO A 89 -4.04 -7.98 24.38
N GLU A 90 -2.82 -7.48 24.16
CA GLU A 90 -1.60 -8.28 24.24
C GLU A 90 -1.43 -8.97 25.61
N GLN A 91 -1.92 -8.35 26.68
CA GLN A 91 -1.92 -8.92 28.02
C GLN A 91 -2.65 -10.26 28.07
N LEU A 92 -3.82 -10.38 27.43
CA LEU A 92 -4.59 -11.63 27.43
C LEU A 92 -3.84 -12.74 26.68
N MET A 93 -3.09 -12.38 25.62
CA MET A 93 -2.23 -13.34 24.92
C MET A 93 -1.10 -13.83 25.81
N ASN A 94 -0.38 -12.91 26.47
CA ASN A 94 0.74 -13.26 27.33
C ASN A 94 0.29 -14.11 28.53
N GLU A 95 -0.87 -13.81 29.11
CA GLU A 95 -1.48 -14.61 30.18
C GLU A 95 -1.92 -16.00 29.71
N ALA A 96 -2.35 -16.14 28.45
CA ALA A 96 -2.76 -17.41 27.88
C ALA A 96 -1.58 -18.32 27.52
N THR A 97 -0.47 -17.77 27.03
CA THR A 97 0.71 -18.53 26.63
C THR A 97 1.70 -18.75 27.78
N GLY A 98 1.70 -17.85 28.77
CA GLY A 98 2.68 -17.83 29.85
C GLY A 98 4.02 -17.20 29.46
N ILE A 99 4.13 -16.61 28.26
CA ILE A 99 5.34 -15.97 27.75
C ILE A 99 5.05 -14.56 27.25
N ASP A 100 6.10 -13.74 27.15
CA ASP A 100 6.00 -12.45 26.46
C ASP A 100 5.91 -12.69 24.94
N CYS A 101 4.73 -12.44 24.37
CA CYS A 101 4.48 -12.58 22.94
C CYS A 101 4.86 -11.34 22.10
N THR A 102 5.62 -10.39 22.66
CA THR A 102 6.08 -9.20 21.93
C THR A 102 7.00 -9.59 20.77
N GLY A 103 6.45 -9.56 19.55
CA GLY A 103 7.20 -9.89 18.33
C GLY A 103 7.87 -8.69 17.64
N THR A 104 7.43 -7.46 17.92
CA THR A 104 7.95 -6.25 17.26
C THR A 104 7.78 -5.05 18.18
N ILE A 105 8.78 -4.17 18.21
CA ILE A 105 8.73 -2.89 18.91
C ILE A 105 8.94 -1.79 17.87
N SER A 106 8.02 -0.82 17.83
CA SER A 106 8.17 0.36 17.00
C SER A 106 8.72 1.52 17.82
N VAL A 107 9.80 2.13 17.35
CA VAL A 107 10.40 3.31 17.98
C VAL A 107 10.26 4.50 17.03
N ILE A 108 9.52 5.51 17.47
CA ILE A 108 9.29 6.75 16.70
C ILE A 108 10.14 7.86 17.33
N THR A 109 10.92 8.56 16.51
CA THR A 109 11.81 9.64 16.95
C THR A 109 11.77 10.82 15.99
N ASP A 110 12.20 11.99 16.47
CA ASP A 110 12.43 13.17 15.65
C ASP A 110 13.56 12.89 14.64
N MET A 111 13.46 13.40 13.42
CA MET A 111 14.48 13.18 12.38
C MET A 111 15.88 13.66 12.81
N GLU A 112 15.97 14.72 13.62
CA GLU A 112 17.25 15.26 14.12
C GLU A 112 17.98 14.30 15.07
N LYS A 113 17.24 13.40 15.73
CA LYS A 113 17.78 12.43 16.68
C LYS A 113 17.96 11.05 16.07
N PHE A 114 17.55 10.85 14.81
CA PHE A 114 17.51 9.54 14.16
C PHE A 114 18.85 8.81 14.27
N ASP A 115 19.95 9.43 13.82
CA ASP A 115 21.26 8.75 13.78
C ASP A 115 21.78 8.40 15.20
N ILE A 116 21.44 9.22 16.22
CA ILE A 116 21.81 8.97 17.62
C ILE A 116 21.03 7.79 18.18
N VAL A 117 19.72 7.75 17.94
CA VAL A 117 18.84 6.68 18.42
C VAL A 117 19.14 5.37 17.71
N GLU A 118 19.34 5.40 16.39
CA GLU A 118 19.73 4.23 15.58
C GLU A 118 21.04 3.63 16.09
N ALA A 119 22.06 4.45 16.34
CA ALA A 119 23.34 3.95 16.89
C ALA A 119 23.18 3.32 18.28
N ALA A 120 22.37 3.92 19.15
CA ALA A 120 22.11 3.38 20.48
C ALA A 120 21.33 2.06 20.44
N LEU A 121 20.30 1.96 19.59
CA LEU A 121 19.54 0.73 19.39
C LEU A 121 20.41 -0.38 18.80
N ASN A 122 21.22 -0.07 17.79
CA ASN A 122 22.18 -1.01 17.22
C ASN A 122 23.12 -1.57 18.29
N GLN A 123 23.66 -0.74 19.18
CA GLN A 123 24.51 -1.20 20.29
C GLN A 123 23.77 -2.13 21.26
N LEU A 124 22.47 -1.93 21.49
CA LEU A 124 21.67 -2.79 22.36
C LEU A 124 21.40 -4.16 21.73
N ILE A 125 21.25 -4.22 20.41
CA ILE A 125 20.92 -5.47 19.70
C ILE A 125 22.16 -6.23 19.20
N ASP A 126 23.33 -5.61 19.11
CA ASP A 126 24.57 -6.21 18.57
C ASP A 126 24.98 -7.51 19.29
N GLY A 127 24.54 -7.69 20.54
CA GLY A 127 24.77 -8.89 21.35
C GLY A 127 23.67 -9.96 21.25
N ASN A 128 22.60 -9.74 20.48
CA ASN A 128 21.46 -10.63 20.39
C ASN A 128 21.08 -10.90 18.93
N SER A 129 21.49 -12.06 18.41
CA SER A 129 21.22 -12.47 17.02
C SER A 129 19.74 -12.68 16.70
N ASP A 130 18.89 -12.80 17.72
CA ASP A 130 17.45 -13.01 17.53
C ASP A 130 16.71 -11.68 17.31
N LEU A 131 17.38 -10.54 17.56
CA LEU A 131 16.85 -9.22 17.31
C LEU A 131 17.36 -8.67 15.98
N VAL A 132 16.43 -8.23 15.15
CA VAL A 132 16.71 -7.53 13.90
C VAL A 132 16.04 -6.18 13.96
N MET A 133 16.80 -5.13 13.64
CA MET A 133 16.26 -3.79 13.48
C MET A 133 16.21 -3.43 12.00
N GLU A 134 15.06 -2.93 11.57
CA GLU A 134 14.87 -2.33 10.26
C GLU A 134 14.44 -0.88 10.43
N THR A 135 14.92 0.00 9.56
CA THR A 135 14.51 1.41 9.59
C THR A 135 13.66 1.79 8.39
N ILE A 136 12.66 2.65 8.63
CA ILE A 136 11.83 3.21 7.56
C ILE A 136 12.68 4.04 6.58
N LYS A 137 13.78 4.66 7.05
CA LYS A 137 14.71 5.43 6.22
C LYS A 137 15.39 4.55 5.18
N GLU A 138 15.88 3.37 5.57
CA GLU A 138 16.48 2.41 4.65
C GLU A 138 15.47 1.88 3.63
N SER A 139 14.26 1.55 4.07
CA SER A 139 13.21 1.06 3.16
C SER A 139 12.82 2.13 2.13
N ILE A 140 12.64 3.39 2.53
CA ILE A 140 12.39 4.51 1.60
C ILE A 140 13.54 4.66 0.60
N THR A 141 14.79 4.58 1.06
CA THR A 141 15.97 4.72 0.19
C THR A 141 16.02 3.59 -0.85
N TYR A 142 15.72 2.36 -0.43
CA TYR A 142 15.64 1.21 -1.31
C TYR A 142 14.53 1.35 -2.38
N TYR A 143 13.30 1.67 -1.97
CA TYR A 143 12.17 1.80 -2.90
C TYR A 143 12.33 3.00 -3.84
N SER A 144 12.83 4.13 -3.35
CA SER A 144 13.08 5.32 -4.19
C SER A 144 14.15 5.06 -5.25
N GLY A 145 15.20 4.31 -4.94
CA GLY A 145 16.21 3.89 -5.91
C GLY A 145 15.63 3.01 -7.03
N LEU A 146 14.81 2.02 -6.67
CA LEU A 146 14.13 1.15 -7.64
C LEU A 146 13.13 1.91 -8.52
N GLN A 147 12.40 2.86 -7.92
CA GLN A 147 11.47 3.71 -8.64
C GLN A 147 12.22 4.59 -9.65
N GLN A 148 13.35 5.20 -9.26
CA GLN A 148 14.14 6.05 -10.16
C GLN A 148 14.64 5.29 -11.39
N LEU A 149 15.08 4.03 -11.22
CA LEU A 149 15.45 3.16 -12.34
C LEU A 149 14.27 2.90 -13.28
N SER A 150 13.10 2.57 -12.72
CA SER A 150 11.90 2.27 -13.50
C SER A 150 11.41 3.48 -14.30
N PHE A 151 11.38 4.67 -13.68
CA PHE A 151 11.06 5.92 -14.37
C PHE A 151 12.06 6.25 -15.47
N GLY A 152 13.36 6.01 -15.27
CA GLY A 152 14.38 6.21 -16.29
C GLY A 152 14.14 5.37 -17.55
N VAL A 153 13.82 4.08 -17.37
CA VAL A 153 13.54 3.17 -18.50
C VAL A 153 12.28 3.60 -19.26
N LEU A 154 11.19 3.91 -18.54
CA LEU A 154 9.95 4.37 -19.17
C LEU A 154 10.13 5.68 -19.95
N LEU A 155 10.95 6.60 -19.44
CA LEU A 155 11.27 7.85 -20.13
C LEU A 155 12.02 7.59 -21.43
N ILE A 156 13.01 6.69 -21.44
CA ILE A 156 13.73 6.30 -22.67
C ILE A 156 12.77 5.73 -23.70
N VAL A 157 11.88 4.82 -23.29
CA VAL A 157 10.86 4.23 -24.17
C VAL A 157 9.94 5.32 -24.73
N ALA A 158 9.46 6.24 -23.89
CA ALA A 158 8.61 7.35 -24.30
C ALA A 158 9.31 8.24 -25.34
N VAL A 159 10.58 8.59 -25.13
CA VAL A 159 11.38 9.36 -26.09
C VAL A 159 11.51 8.64 -27.42
N ILE A 160 11.77 7.33 -27.42
CA ILE A 160 11.84 6.53 -28.65
C ILE A 160 10.51 6.58 -29.40
N VAL A 161 9.39 6.36 -28.72
CA VAL A 161 8.05 6.39 -29.32
C VAL A 161 7.74 7.77 -29.91
N VAL A 162 8.07 8.85 -29.21
CA VAL A 162 7.89 10.22 -29.70
C VAL A 162 8.75 10.46 -30.94
N CYS A 163 10.02 10.05 -30.93
CA CYS A 163 10.91 10.17 -32.10
C CYS A 163 10.36 9.42 -33.32
N PHE A 164 9.91 8.18 -33.16
CA PHE A 164 9.29 7.42 -34.26
C PHE A 164 8.00 8.07 -34.76
N SER A 165 7.17 8.58 -33.86
CA SER A 165 5.94 9.29 -34.20
C SER A 165 6.23 10.56 -35.01
N LEU A 166 7.27 11.32 -34.63
CA LEU A 166 7.71 12.51 -35.37
C LEU A 166 8.26 12.16 -36.75
N ILE A 167 9.06 11.09 -36.87
CA ILE A 167 9.56 10.62 -38.18
C ILE A 167 8.40 10.24 -39.09
N ASN A 168 7.42 9.48 -38.58
CA ASN A 168 6.23 9.12 -39.34
C ASN A 168 5.43 10.36 -39.77
N LEU A 169 5.22 11.31 -38.86
CA LEU A 169 4.53 12.56 -39.15
C LEU A 169 5.23 13.36 -40.25
N VAL A 170 6.56 13.47 -40.19
CA VAL A 170 7.35 14.16 -41.22
C VAL A 170 7.22 13.46 -42.57
N ASN A 171 7.33 12.13 -42.61
CA ASN A 171 7.22 11.37 -43.85
C ASN A 171 5.83 11.51 -44.50
N THR A 172 4.76 11.45 -43.71
CA THR A 172 3.39 11.68 -44.20
C THR A 172 3.21 13.12 -44.70
N THR A 173 3.74 14.12 -43.97
CA THR A 173 3.62 15.53 -44.35
C THR A 173 4.39 15.84 -45.63
N ILE A 174 5.60 15.30 -45.81
CA ILE A 174 6.38 15.44 -47.04
C ILE A 174 5.63 14.82 -48.23
N THR A 175 5.08 13.61 -48.05
CA THR A 175 4.33 12.93 -49.10
C THR A 175 3.08 13.73 -49.51
N ASN A 176 2.30 14.18 -48.53
CA ASN A 176 1.13 15.04 -48.76
C ASN A 176 1.50 16.35 -49.45
N PHE A 177 2.62 16.96 -49.06
CA PHE A 177 3.11 18.19 -49.68
C PHE A 177 3.57 17.95 -51.13
N LEU A 178 4.29 16.86 -51.40
CA LEU A 178 4.76 16.52 -52.75
C LEU A 178 3.59 16.23 -53.69
N SER A 179 2.60 15.46 -53.23
CA SER A 179 1.37 15.17 -53.98
C SER A 179 0.61 16.45 -54.33
N ARG A 180 0.35 17.32 -53.34
CA ARG A 180 -0.30 18.63 -53.58
C ARG A 180 0.49 19.51 -54.54
N ARG A 181 1.82 19.50 -54.45
CA ARG A 181 2.67 20.27 -55.36
C ARG A 181 2.56 19.77 -56.81
N GLN A 182 2.47 18.46 -57.02
CA GLN A 182 2.27 17.87 -58.34
C GLN A 182 0.89 18.22 -58.91
N GLU A 183 -0.17 18.13 -58.10
CA GLU A 183 -1.53 18.52 -58.50
C GLU A 183 -1.60 20.00 -58.91
N ILE A 184 -1.03 20.90 -58.10
CA ILE A 184 -0.95 22.33 -58.42
C ILE A 184 -0.18 22.59 -59.72
N GLY A 185 0.92 21.86 -59.94
CA GLY A 185 1.73 21.97 -61.16
C GLY A 185 0.98 21.53 -62.42
N MET A 186 0.18 20.45 -62.32
CA MET A 186 -0.67 19.98 -63.40
C MET A 186 -1.77 21.00 -63.74
N LEU A 187 -2.43 21.55 -62.73
CA LEU A 187 -3.46 22.59 -62.92
C LEU A 187 -2.88 23.85 -63.58
N GLN A 188 -1.66 24.27 -63.22
CA GLN A 188 -0.98 25.39 -63.86
C GLN A 188 -0.60 25.09 -65.32
N ALA A 189 -0.19 23.84 -65.64
CA ALA A 189 0.13 23.44 -67.01
C ALA A 189 -1.11 23.41 -67.93
N VAL A 190 -2.30 23.12 -67.38
CA VAL A 190 -3.58 23.19 -68.10
C VAL A 190 -4.13 24.63 -68.21
N GLY A 191 -3.47 25.61 -67.57
CA GLY A 191 -3.72 27.04 -67.77
C GLY A 191 -4.41 27.77 -66.62
N LEU A 192 -4.53 27.17 -65.43
CA LEU A 192 -5.07 27.89 -64.26
C LEU A 192 -4.10 28.97 -63.78
N SER A 193 -4.61 30.20 -63.61
CA SER A 193 -3.83 31.30 -63.06
C SER A 193 -3.60 31.13 -61.54
N LYS A 194 -2.47 31.62 -61.01
CA LYS A 194 -2.15 31.56 -59.57
C LYS A 194 -3.26 32.14 -58.67
N LYS A 195 -4.00 33.15 -59.15
CA LYS A 195 -5.12 33.77 -58.42
C LYS A 195 -6.33 32.85 -58.30
N GLN A 196 -6.64 32.06 -59.34
CA GLN A 196 -7.74 31.09 -59.31
C GLN A 196 -7.41 29.91 -58.39
N LEU A 197 -6.15 29.47 -58.38
CA LEU A 197 -5.69 28.36 -57.54
C LEU A 197 -5.72 28.68 -56.04
N ILE A 198 -5.25 29.87 -55.64
CA ILE A 198 -5.31 30.33 -54.24
C ILE A 198 -6.77 30.47 -53.78
N LYS A 199 -7.65 31.00 -54.65
CA LYS A 199 -9.08 31.12 -54.33
C LYS A 199 -9.70 29.75 -54.07
N MET A 200 -9.41 28.75 -54.89
CA MET A 200 -9.90 27.37 -54.70
C MET A 200 -9.41 26.76 -53.38
N LEU A 201 -8.11 26.86 -53.07
CA LEU A 201 -7.53 26.35 -51.82
C LEU A 201 -8.12 27.02 -50.57
N CYS A 202 -8.47 28.31 -50.64
CA CYS A 202 -9.14 29.02 -49.53
C CYS A 202 -10.62 28.63 -49.35
N TYR A 203 -11.25 28.00 -50.35
CA TYR A 203 -12.61 27.44 -50.21
C TYR A 203 -12.60 25.96 -49.80
N GLU A 204 -11.48 25.25 -49.99
CA GLU A 204 -11.31 23.84 -49.58
C GLU A 204 -10.67 23.66 -48.18
N GLY A 205 -9.99 24.68 -47.64
CA GLY A 205 -9.41 24.66 -46.30
C GLY A 205 -10.41 25.07 -45.22
#